data_AF-A0A1H1CW62-F1
#
_entry.id   AF-A0A1H1CW62-F1
#
_cell.length_a   1.000
_cell.length_b   1.000
_cell.length_c   1.000
_cell.angle_alpha   90.00
_cell.angle_beta   90.00
_cell.angle_gamma   90.00
#
_symmetry.space_group_name_H-M   'P 1'
#
loop_
_entity.id
_entity.type
_entity.pdbx_description
1 polymer ?
#
loop_
_entity_poly.entity_id
_entity_poly.type
_entity_poly.pdbx_seq_one_letter_code
_entity_poly.pdbx_strand_id
1 'polypeptide(L)'
;MLKFQLDSLDGLDDSTKTLYTEKDGKFVLGIEGLPQQEDVTGLKAKVDELLGEKKAAEKARKEAEETARLEREEAARKSGNVEELEKSWSEKYARREAELTGQLESTNSTLQGQIRDLTVGRTATEIATTLAIPGSAKALLPHIERRLSVEQRDGKPTVVVLDVSGKLSAATLDELKAEFTNDPAFGPLIAGSKASGGGAGGAGKGGGAALKRSEMSSVQKREFIDAHGQDAYLKLPK
;
A
#
# COMPACT_ATOMS: atom_id res chain seq x y z
N MET A 1 23.85 5.26 11.32
CA MET A 1 22.88 4.23 11.74
C MET A 1 23.60 2.90 11.70
N LEU A 2 23.74 2.20 12.84
CA LEU A 2 24.38 0.89 12.90
C LEU A 2 23.48 -0.14 12.22
N LYS A 3 24.06 -1.00 11.37
CA LYS A 3 23.33 -2.07 10.69
C LYS A 3 23.57 -3.37 11.45
N PHE A 4 22.56 -4.24 11.50
CA PHE A 4 22.69 -5.54 12.14
C PHE A 4 23.74 -6.44 11.44
N GLN A 5 23.84 -6.34 10.11
CA GLN A 5 24.77 -7.12 9.29
C GLN A 5 25.41 -6.23 8.22
N LEU A 6 26.70 -6.44 7.96
CA LEU A 6 27.51 -5.75 6.97
C LEU A 6 28.28 -6.76 6.12
N ASP A 7 28.46 -6.47 4.83
CA ASP A 7 29.28 -7.29 3.94
C ASP A 7 30.77 -6.92 4.00
N SER A 8 31.11 -5.72 4.50
CA SER A 8 32.49 -5.26 4.76
C SER A 8 32.51 -4.24 5.91
N LEU A 9 33.67 -4.15 6.59
CA LEU A 9 33.96 -3.13 7.61
C LEU A 9 34.61 -1.85 7.03
N ASP A 10 34.73 -1.76 5.71
CA ASP A 10 35.33 -0.61 5.04
C ASP A 10 34.53 0.67 5.27
N GLY A 11 35.23 1.73 5.68
CA GLY A 11 34.63 3.04 5.94
C GLY A 11 33.98 3.21 7.32
N LEU A 12 34.06 2.21 8.19
CA LEU A 12 33.70 2.34 9.61
C LEU A 12 34.90 2.81 10.43
N ASP A 13 34.63 3.58 11.49
CA ASP A 13 35.64 3.95 12.47
C ASP A 13 36.00 2.75 13.36
N ASP A 14 37.20 2.76 13.92
CA ASP A 14 37.74 1.60 14.65
C ASP A 14 36.93 1.28 15.92
N SER A 15 36.30 2.27 16.54
CA SER A 15 35.42 2.05 17.70
C SER A 15 34.11 1.36 17.34
N THR A 16 33.64 1.55 16.11
CA THR A 16 32.47 0.86 15.57
C THR A 16 32.84 -0.54 15.06
N LYS A 17 34.01 -0.72 14.44
CA LYS A 17 34.46 -2.03 13.94
C LYS A 17 34.57 -3.09 15.04
N THR A 18 35.02 -2.70 16.24
CA THR A 18 35.14 -3.62 17.39
C THR A 18 33.79 -4.14 17.88
N LEU A 19 32.68 -3.48 17.52
CA LEU A 19 31.34 -3.93 17.85
C LEU A 19 30.83 -5.01 16.88
N TYR A 20 31.53 -5.34 15.80
CA TYR A 20 31.12 -6.37 14.83
C TYR A 20 31.99 -7.63 14.92
N THR A 21 31.36 -8.78 14.79
CA THR A 21 31.99 -10.10 14.74
C THR A 21 31.71 -10.77 13.40
N GLU A 22 32.72 -11.42 12.82
CA GLU A 22 32.56 -12.17 11.57
C GLU A 22 31.81 -13.50 11.81
N LYS A 23 30.72 -13.71 11.07
CA LYS A 23 29.93 -14.95 11.07
C LYS A 23 29.44 -15.24 9.64
N ASP A 24 29.75 -16.43 9.14
CA ASP A 24 29.36 -16.91 7.80
C ASP A 24 29.74 -15.96 6.65
N GLY A 25 30.93 -15.34 6.71
CA GLY A 25 31.45 -14.42 5.69
C GLY A 25 30.81 -13.03 5.70
N LYS A 26 30.09 -12.68 6.76
CA LYS A 26 29.49 -11.35 6.98
C LYS A 26 29.79 -10.83 8.39
N PHE A 27 29.83 -9.52 8.57
CA PHE A 27 30.10 -8.88 9.86
C PHE A 27 28.78 -8.55 10.56
N VAL A 28 28.50 -9.20 11.68
CA VAL A 28 27.26 -9.02 12.46
C VAL A 28 27.56 -8.26 13.75
N LEU A 29 26.68 -7.34 14.13
CA LEU A 29 26.85 -6.52 15.33
C LEU A 29 26.77 -7.40 16.59
N GLY A 30 27.89 -7.51 17.32
CA GLY A 30 28.04 -8.26 18.56
C GLY A 30 27.41 -7.52 19.73
N ILE A 31 26.10 -7.69 19.92
CA ILE A 31 25.38 -7.17 21.08
C ILE A 31 25.26 -8.27 22.13
N GLU A 32 25.80 -8.01 23.32
CA GLU A 32 25.70 -8.91 24.47
C GLU A 32 24.24 -9.03 24.94
N GLY A 33 23.71 -10.26 25.01
CA GLY A 33 22.34 -10.56 25.45
C GLY A 33 21.28 -10.65 24.35
N LEU A 34 21.62 -10.45 23.07
CA LEU A 34 20.73 -10.79 21.97
C LEU A 34 20.77 -12.32 21.74
N PRO A 35 19.61 -13.02 21.75
CA PRO A 35 19.58 -14.42 21.34
C PRO A 35 20.17 -14.49 19.92
N GLN A 36 21.20 -15.32 19.72
CA GLN A 36 21.72 -15.59 18.38
C GLN A 36 20.53 -15.96 17.49
N GLN A 37 20.53 -15.52 16.22
CA GLN A 37 19.54 -16.01 15.25
C GLN A 37 19.59 -17.54 15.30
N GLU A 38 18.61 -18.15 15.99
CA GLU A 38 18.50 -19.59 16.04
C GLU A 38 18.39 -20.09 14.60
N ASP A 39 18.96 -21.26 14.34
CA ASP A 39 18.87 -21.89 13.05
C ASP A 39 17.40 -22.27 12.78
N VAL A 40 16.66 -21.33 12.18
CA VAL A 40 15.24 -21.49 11.84
C VAL A 40 15.03 -22.49 10.70
N THR A 41 16.11 -23.05 10.11
CA THR A 41 15.97 -24.05 9.05
C THR A 41 15.32 -25.34 9.57
N GLY A 42 15.67 -25.78 10.79
CA GLY A 42 15.04 -26.93 11.43
C GLY A 42 13.56 -26.68 11.76
N LEU A 43 13.24 -25.46 12.23
CA LEU A 43 11.86 -25.06 12.49
C LEU A 43 11.04 -24.98 11.20
N LYS A 44 11.61 -24.43 10.13
CA LYS A 44 10.98 -24.37 8.81
C LYS A 44 10.74 -25.76 8.22
N ALA A 45 11.72 -26.65 8.31
CA ALA A 45 11.58 -28.05 7.89
C ALA A 45 10.46 -28.76 8.68
N LYS A 46 10.38 -28.54 10.00
CA LYS A 46 9.32 -29.11 10.84
C LYS A 46 7.95 -28.53 10.49
N VAL A 47 7.86 -27.24 10.17
CA VAL A 47 6.61 -26.62 9.71
C VAL A 47 6.16 -27.21 8.38
N ASP A 48 7.06 -27.39 7.42
CA ASP A 48 6.75 -27.99 6.12
C ASP A 48 6.31 -29.46 6.26
N GLU A 49 6.99 -30.23 7.13
CA GLU A 49 6.63 -31.61 7.50
C GLU A 49 5.23 -31.66 8.11
N LEU A 50 4.96 -30.86 9.15
CA LEU A 50 3.66 -30.81 9.84
C LEU A 50 2.52 -30.37 8.91
N LEU A 51 2.79 -29.44 7.99
CA LEU A 51 1.82 -29.04 6.98
C LEU A 51 1.53 -30.17 5.98
N GLY A 52 2.55 -30.92 5.58
CA GLY A 52 2.43 -32.10 4.74
C GLY A 52 1.59 -33.19 5.41
N GLU A 53 1.95 -33.54 6.65
CA GLU A 53 1.23 -34.53 7.46
C GLU A 53 -0.22 -34.12 7.69
N LYS A 54 -0.48 -32.85 8.03
CA LYS A 54 -1.84 -32.35 8.22
C LYS A 54 -2.69 -32.47 6.96
N LYS A 55 -2.13 -32.11 5.79
CA LYS A 55 -2.83 -32.25 4.51
C LYS A 55 -3.10 -33.72 4.17
N ALA A 56 -2.12 -34.61 4.40
CA ALA A 56 -2.27 -36.04 4.16
C ALA A 56 -3.33 -36.64 5.09
N ALA A 57 -3.32 -36.30 6.38
CA ALA A 57 -4.30 -36.73 7.36
C ALA A 57 -5.70 -36.20 7.04
N GLU A 58 -5.83 -34.94 6.63
CA GLU A 58 -7.12 -34.37 6.21
C GLU A 58 -7.67 -35.07 4.97
N LYS A 59 -6.81 -35.37 3.98
CA LYS A 59 -7.20 -36.10 2.77
C LYS A 59 -7.65 -37.53 3.12
N ALA A 60 -6.87 -38.26 3.91
CA ALA A 60 -7.22 -39.61 4.35
C ALA A 60 -8.54 -39.63 5.15
N ARG A 61 -8.78 -38.63 6.00
CA ARG A 61 -10.06 -38.49 6.73
C ARG A 61 -11.24 -38.28 5.78
N LYS A 62 -11.09 -37.40 4.78
CA LYS A 62 -12.13 -37.16 3.77
C LYS A 62 -12.41 -38.42 2.95
N GLU A 63 -11.37 -39.13 2.52
CA GLU A 63 -11.52 -40.38 1.76
C GLU A 63 -12.22 -41.46 2.59
N ALA A 64 -11.82 -41.64 3.86
CA ALA A 64 -12.46 -42.60 4.77
C ALA A 64 -13.93 -42.26 5.06
N GLU A 65 -14.27 -40.98 5.20
CA GLU A 65 -15.65 -40.52 5.38
C GLU A 65 -16.50 -40.79 4.13
N GLU A 66 -15.96 -40.53 2.93
CA GLU A 66 -16.65 -40.82 1.67
C GLU A 66 -16.85 -42.33 1.46
N THR A 67 -15.85 -43.16 1.73
CA THR A 67 -15.99 -44.63 1.61
C THR A 67 -17.02 -45.16 2.61
N ALA A 68 -16.97 -44.72 3.86
CA ALA A 68 -17.94 -45.12 4.88
C ALA A 68 -19.37 -44.62 4.57
N ARG A 69 -19.51 -43.51 3.84
CA ARG A 69 -20.82 -43.03 3.36
C ARG A 69 -21.34 -43.88 2.20
N LEU A 70 -20.50 -44.20 1.22
CA LEU A 70 -20.86 -45.04 0.07
C LEU A 70 -21.28 -46.44 0.52
N GLU A 71 -20.56 -47.03 1.47
CA GLU A 71 -20.90 -48.35 2.03
C GLU A 71 -22.24 -48.33 2.78
N ARG A 72 -22.51 -47.28 3.56
CA ARG A 72 -23.81 -47.07 4.22
C ARG A 72 -24.95 -46.89 3.22
N GLU A 73 -24.73 -46.10 2.17
CA GLU A 73 -25.71 -45.87 1.10
C GLU A 73 -26.00 -47.16 0.32
N GLU A 74 -24.98 -47.96 0.02
CA GLU A 74 -25.16 -49.23 -0.68
C GLU A 74 -25.86 -50.28 0.19
N ALA A 75 -25.56 -50.32 1.50
CA ALA A 75 -26.25 -51.16 2.47
C ALA A 75 -27.73 -50.78 2.62
N ALA A 76 -28.04 -49.48 2.76
CA ALA A 76 -29.40 -48.96 2.87
C ALA A 76 -30.22 -49.22 1.59
N ARG A 77 -29.59 -49.08 0.42
CA ARG A 77 -30.21 -49.40 -0.88
C ARG A 77 -30.52 -50.88 -1.02
N LYS A 78 -29.62 -51.77 -0.55
CA LYS A 78 -29.81 -53.23 -0.58
C LYS A 78 -30.84 -53.71 0.44
N SER A 79 -30.94 -53.06 1.60
CA SER A 79 -31.89 -53.39 2.66
C SER A 79 -33.29 -52.78 2.46
N GLY A 80 -33.46 -51.89 1.48
CA GLY A 80 -34.72 -51.17 1.25
C GLY A 80 -35.03 -50.14 2.35
N ASN A 81 -34.03 -49.72 3.13
CA ASN A 81 -34.20 -48.78 4.23
C ASN A 81 -34.29 -47.33 3.71
N VAL A 82 -35.49 -46.96 3.25
CA VAL A 82 -35.77 -45.66 2.59
C VAL A 82 -35.44 -44.47 3.51
N GLU A 83 -35.67 -44.56 4.82
CA GLU A 83 -35.35 -43.48 5.77
C GLU A 83 -33.85 -43.19 5.87
N GLU A 84 -33.01 -44.23 5.86
CA GLU A 84 -31.55 -44.09 5.95
C GLU A 84 -30.96 -43.56 4.63
N LEU A 85 -31.58 -43.95 3.51
CA LEU A 85 -31.28 -43.38 2.21
C LEU A 85 -31.66 -41.90 2.14
N GLU A 86 -32.87 -41.52 2.56
CA GLU A 86 -33.30 -40.11 2.63
C GLU A 86 -32.37 -39.27 3.52
N LYS A 87 -31.97 -39.78 4.68
CA LYS A 87 -30.99 -39.10 5.54
C LYS A 87 -29.66 -38.90 4.81
N SER A 88 -29.10 -39.94 4.19
CA SER A 88 -27.86 -39.84 3.41
C SER A 88 -27.96 -38.81 2.27
N TRP A 89 -29.08 -38.79 1.54
CA TRP A 89 -29.29 -37.80 0.47
C TRP A 89 -29.48 -36.39 1.00
N SER A 90 -30.18 -36.20 2.10
CA SER A 90 -30.34 -34.90 2.74
C SER A 90 -29.00 -34.34 3.24
N GLU A 91 -28.17 -35.17 3.85
CA GLU A 91 -26.81 -34.82 4.28
C GLU A 91 -25.93 -34.45 3.08
N LYS A 92 -25.99 -35.24 2.00
CA LYS A 92 -25.25 -34.96 0.76
C LYS A 92 -25.69 -33.64 0.13
N TYR A 93 -26.99 -33.38 0.09
CA TYR A 93 -27.53 -32.12 -0.44
C TYR A 93 -27.07 -30.94 0.41
N ALA A 94 -27.25 -30.99 1.73
CA ALA A 94 -26.84 -29.93 2.65
C ALA A 94 -25.32 -29.67 2.59
N ARG A 95 -24.51 -30.74 2.53
CA ARG A 95 -23.05 -30.60 2.37
C ARG A 95 -22.69 -29.95 1.04
N ARG A 96 -23.38 -30.32 -0.05
CA ARG A 96 -23.13 -29.74 -1.38
C ARG A 96 -23.58 -28.29 -1.46
N GLU A 97 -24.72 -27.97 -0.86
CA GLU A 97 -25.23 -26.60 -0.76
C GLU A 97 -24.25 -25.73 0.05
N ALA A 98 -23.76 -26.21 1.19
CA ALA A 98 -22.77 -25.51 1.99
C ALA A 98 -21.44 -25.30 1.23
N GLU A 99 -20.96 -26.32 0.50
CA GLU A 99 -19.75 -26.25 -0.32
C GLU A 99 -19.90 -25.22 -1.45
N LEU A 100 -20.99 -25.28 -2.20
CA LEU A 100 -21.25 -24.36 -3.31
C LEU A 100 -21.45 -22.92 -2.81
N THR A 101 -22.17 -22.74 -1.70
CA THR A 101 -22.35 -21.43 -1.07
C THR A 101 -21.01 -20.87 -0.62
N GLY A 102 -20.16 -21.68 0.03
CA GLY A 102 -18.81 -21.26 0.43
C GLY A 102 -17.90 -20.94 -0.75
N GLN A 103 -17.98 -21.70 -1.85
CA GLN A 103 -17.26 -21.42 -3.09
C GLN A 103 -17.72 -20.11 -3.75
N LEU A 104 -19.03 -19.87 -3.79
CA LEU A 104 -19.62 -18.63 -4.31
C LEU A 104 -19.19 -17.42 -3.48
N GLU A 105 -19.24 -17.52 -2.15
CA GLU A 105 -18.82 -16.44 -1.26
C GLU A 105 -17.32 -16.14 -1.40
N SER A 106 -16.48 -17.17 -1.45
CA SER A 106 -15.03 -17.04 -1.66
C SER A 106 -14.71 -16.41 -3.02
N THR A 107 -15.39 -16.86 -4.08
CA THR A 107 -15.21 -16.33 -5.43
C THR A 107 -15.70 -14.89 -5.52
N ASN A 108 -16.86 -14.57 -4.95
CA ASN A 108 -17.38 -13.21 -4.90
C ASN A 108 -16.45 -12.27 -4.13
N SER A 109 -15.92 -12.69 -2.98
CA SER A 109 -14.97 -11.91 -2.20
C SER A 109 -13.67 -11.66 -2.98
N THR A 110 -13.15 -12.69 -3.66
CA THR A 110 -11.96 -12.58 -4.51
C THR A 110 -12.19 -11.62 -5.68
N LEU A 111 -13.32 -11.77 -6.39
CA LEU A 111 -13.69 -10.90 -7.51
C LEU A 111 -13.91 -9.46 -7.05
N GLN A 112 -14.56 -9.24 -5.90
CA GLN A 112 -14.72 -7.91 -5.32
C GLN A 112 -13.37 -7.26 -5.00
N GLY A 113 -12.44 -8.02 -4.43
CA GLY A 113 -11.06 -7.57 -4.19
C GLY A 113 -10.35 -7.17 -5.49
N GLN A 114 -10.40 -8.03 -6.51
CA GLN A 114 -9.81 -7.74 -7.82
C GLN A 114 -10.44 -6.53 -8.51
N ILE A 115 -11.77 -6.39 -8.46
CA ILE A 115 -12.48 -5.23 -9.00
C ILE A 115 -12.03 -3.96 -8.27
N ARG A 116 -11.93 -4.00 -6.94
CA ARG A 116 -11.42 -2.88 -6.15
C ARG A 116 -10.00 -2.52 -6.58
N ASP A 117 -9.08 -3.48 -6.60
CA ASP A 117 -7.66 -3.23 -6.93
C ASP A 117 -7.50 -2.67 -8.35
N LEU A 118 -8.19 -3.26 -9.33
CA LEU A 118 -8.12 -2.81 -10.73
C LEU A 118 -8.79 -1.46 -10.97
N THR A 119 -9.85 -1.14 -10.22
CA THR A 119 -10.60 0.10 -10.43
C THR A 119 -10.06 1.21 -9.55
N VAL A 120 -10.14 1.04 -8.21
CA VAL A 120 -9.65 2.02 -7.24
C VAL A 120 -8.14 2.18 -7.33
N GLY A 121 -7.38 1.08 -7.39
CA GLY A 121 -5.91 1.17 -7.47
C GLY A 121 -5.43 1.89 -8.73
N ARG A 122 -6.09 1.64 -9.88
CA ARG A 122 -5.80 2.38 -11.12
C ARG A 122 -6.15 3.86 -11.00
N THR A 123 -7.38 4.19 -10.59
CA THR A 123 -7.81 5.59 -10.45
C THR A 123 -6.97 6.34 -9.41
N ALA A 124 -6.62 5.71 -8.29
CA ALA A 124 -5.73 6.28 -7.29
C ALA A 124 -4.34 6.54 -7.85
N THR A 125 -3.79 5.60 -8.64
CA THR A 125 -2.50 5.78 -9.32
C THR A 125 -2.51 6.92 -10.33
N GLU A 126 -3.58 7.04 -11.10
CA GLU A 126 -3.76 8.14 -12.05
C GLU A 126 -3.82 9.50 -11.32
N ILE A 127 -4.59 9.59 -10.22
CA ILE A 127 -4.66 10.80 -9.39
C ILE A 127 -3.30 11.11 -8.76
N ALA A 128 -2.67 10.13 -8.11
CA ALA A 128 -1.39 10.31 -7.44
C ALA A 128 -0.30 10.77 -8.42
N THR A 129 -0.22 10.17 -9.60
CA THR A 129 0.75 10.55 -10.63
C THR A 129 0.50 11.94 -11.18
N THR A 130 -0.77 12.35 -11.26
CA THR A 130 -1.16 13.70 -11.73
C THR A 130 -0.80 14.78 -10.71
N LEU A 131 -1.00 14.49 -9.43
CA LEU A 131 -0.82 15.45 -8.35
C LEU A 131 0.64 15.53 -7.85
N ALA A 132 1.36 14.41 -7.87
CA ALA A 132 2.66 14.31 -7.21
C ALA A 132 3.81 14.89 -8.05
N ILE A 133 4.86 15.36 -7.37
CA ILE A 133 6.16 15.56 -8.02
C ILE A 133 6.72 14.21 -8.52
N PRO A 134 7.47 14.17 -9.63
CA PRO A 134 8.07 12.94 -10.15
C PRO A 134 8.82 12.16 -9.06
N GLY A 135 8.47 10.89 -8.89
CA GLY A 135 9.08 10.01 -7.87
C GLY A 135 8.36 9.97 -6.51
N SER A 136 7.38 10.85 -6.25
CA SER A 136 6.68 10.90 -4.95
C SER A 136 5.25 10.34 -4.94
N ALA A 137 4.69 9.98 -6.11
CA ALA A 137 3.31 9.47 -6.24
C ALA A 137 3.00 8.29 -5.30
N LYS A 138 3.98 7.41 -5.08
CA LYS A 138 3.85 6.24 -4.18
C LYS A 138 3.52 6.63 -2.73
N ALA A 139 3.92 7.82 -2.28
CA ALA A 139 3.60 8.30 -0.94
C ALA A 139 2.15 8.78 -0.81
N LEU A 140 1.53 9.26 -1.90
CA LEU A 140 0.13 9.71 -1.90
C LEU A 140 -0.87 8.55 -2.07
N LEU A 141 -0.45 7.46 -2.72
CA LEU A 141 -1.31 6.31 -3.03
C LEU A 141 -2.15 5.82 -1.85
N PRO A 142 -1.60 5.49 -0.65
CA PRO A 142 -2.39 4.92 0.45
C PRO A 142 -3.47 5.89 0.96
N HIS A 143 -3.20 7.19 0.88
CA HIS A 143 -4.14 8.21 1.33
C HIS A 143 -5.27 8.41 0.32
N ILE A 144 -4.95 8.40 -0.98
CA ILE A 144 -5.94 8.52 -2.06
C ILE A 144 -6.81 7.25 -2.13
N GLU A 145 -6.22 6.06 -2.06
CA GLU A 145 -6.94 4.78 -2.08
C GLU A 145 -7.94 4.67 -0.93
N ARG A 146 -7.60 5.15 0.27
CA ARG A 146 -8.53 5.18 1.42
C ARG A 146 -9.74 6.08 1.18
N ARG A 147 -9.63 7.05 0.27
CA ARG A 147 -10.69 7.99 -0.09
C ARG A 147 -11.49 7.55 -1.31
N LEU A 148 -11.26 6.34 -1.82
CA LEU A 148 -11.95 5.79 -2.98
C LEU A 148 -12.58 4.44 -2.64
N SER A 149 -13.74 4.17 -3.24
CA SER A 149 -14.41 2.87 -3.18
C SER A 149 -15.02 2.53 -4.53
N VAL A 150 -15.48 1.29 -4.67
CA VAL A 150 -16.26 0.84 -5.84
C VAL A 150 -17.70 0.62 -5.42
N GLU A 151 -18.63 1.26 -6.11
CA GLU A 151 -20.05 0.93 -6.06
C GLU A 151 -20.49 0.25 -7.36
N GLN A 152 -21.45 -0.66 -7.27
CA GLN A 152 -22.16 -1.12 -8.44
C GLN A 152 -23.31 -0.16 -8.76
N ARG A 153 -23.21 0.56 -9.87
CA ARG A 153 -24.29 1.37 -10.42
C ARG A 153 -24.69 0.77 -11.77
N ASP A 154 -25.97 0.43 -11.91
CA ASP A 154 -26.50 -0.21 -13.13
C ASP A 154 -25.74 -1.49 -13.55
N GLY A 155 -25.28 -2.27 -12.56
CA GLY A 155 -24.49 -3.49 -12.79
C GLY A 155 -23.05 -3.25 -13.26
N LYS A 156 -22.54 -2.01 -13.19
CA LYS A 156 -21.17 -1.64 -13.55
C LYS A 156 -20.40 -1.11 -12.33
N PRO A 157 -19.14 -1.54 -12.13
CA PRO A 157 -18.29 -0.98 -11.10
C PRO A 157 -17.96 0.47 -11.43
N THR A 158 -18.33 1.38 -10.52
CA THR A 158 -18.10 2.82 -10.62
C THR A 158 -17.31 3.28 -9.40
N VAL A 159 -16.24 4.05 -9.64
CA VAL A 159 -15.45 4.63 -8.55
C VAL A 159 -16.22 5.77 -7.90
N VAL A 160 -16.29 5.74 -6.57
CA VAL A 160 -16.92 6.79 -5.77
C VAL A 160 -15.94 7.30 -4.71
N VAL A 161 -16.13 8.55 -4.30
CA VAL A 161 -15.27 9.19 -3.30
C VAL A 161 -15.85 8.97 -1.91
N LEU A 162 -14.98 8.60 -0.97
CA LEU A 162 -15.27 8.51 0.44
C LEU A 162 -14.86 9.80 1.16
N ASP A 163 -15.50 10.10 2.28
CA ASP A 163 -15.08 11.14 3.20
C ASP A 163 -13.87 10.71 4.04
N VAL A 164 -13.39 11.59 4.92
CA VAL A 164 -12.28 11.33 5.85
C VAL A 164 -12.57 10.21 6.85
N SER A 165 -13.85 9.90 7.09
CA SER A 165 -14.31 8.83 7.98
C SER A 165 -14.48 7.48 7.25
N GLY A 166 -14.25 7.45 5.94
CA GLY A 166 -14.44 6.26 5.10
C GLY A 166 -15.90 6.01 4.71
N LYS A 167 -16.78 6.99 4.84
CA LYS A 167 -18.19 6.89 4.43
C LYS A 167 -18.38 7.46 3.03
N LEU A 168 -19.41 7.01 2.33
CA LEU A 168 -19.77 7.52 1.01
C LEU A 168 -19.98 9.03 1.06
N SER A 169 -19.35 9.74 0.12
CA SER A 169 -19.49 11.19 -0.02
C SER A 169 -20.11 11.54 -1.37
N ALA A 170 -20.71 12.73 -1.46
CA ALA A 170 -21.18 13.30 -2.72
C ALA A 170 -20.05 13.94 -3.55
N ALA A 171 -18.79 13.85 -3.07
CA ALA A 171 -17.65 14.49 -3.72
C ALA A 171 -17.30 13.79 -5.04
N THR A 172 -16.81 14.59 -5.99
CA THR A 172 -16.28 14.12 -7.27
C THR A 172 -14.79 13.81 -7.17
N LEU A 173 -14.26 13.07 -8.15
CA LEU A 173 -12.82 12.80 -8.24
C LEU A 173 -11.98 14.08 -8.37
N ASP A 174 -12.53 15.13 -9.01
CA ASP A 174 -11.81 16.39 -9.16
C ASP A 174 -11.83 17.23 -7.87
N GLU A 175 -12.92 17.17 -7.10
CA GLU A 175 -12.94 17.76 -5.75
C GLU A 175 -11.98 17.02 -4.81
N LEU A 176 -11.86 15.70 -4.93
CA LEU A 176 -10.85 14.93 -4.20
C LEU A 176 -9.43 15.37 -4.58
N LYS A 177 -9.15 15.54 -5.86
CA LYS A 177 -7.84 16.06 -6.32
C LYS A 177 -7.55 17.43 -5.73
N ALA A 178 -8.54 18.33 -5.72
CA ALA A 178 -8.40 19.66 -5.16
C ALA A 178 -8.16 19.61 -3.64
N GLU A 179 -8.85 18.72 -2.92
CA GLU A 179 -8.63 18.52 -1.48
C GLU A 179 -7.18 18.11 -1.18
N PHE A 180 -6.65 17.11 -1.90
CA PHE A 180 -5.25 16.67 -1.75
C PHE A 180 -4.22 17.73 -2.19
N THR A 181 -4.57 18.55 -3.18
CA THR A 181 -3.71 19.65 -3.65
C THR A 181 -3.62 20.77 -2.61
N ASN A 182 -4.74 21.07 -1.94
CA ASN A 182 -4.86 22.17 -0.98
C ASN A 182 -4.49 21.76 0.45
N ASP A 183 -4.31 20.47 0.73
CA ASP A 183 -3.90 19.98 2.04
C ASP A 183 -2.41 20.28 2.30
N PRO A 184 -2.09 21.12 3.32
CA PRO A 184 -0.72 21.47 3.65
C PRO A 184 0.16 20.26 3.99
N ALA A 185 -0.42 19.15 4.47
CA ALA A 185 0.32 17.94 4.81
C ALA A 185 0.95 17.26 3.59
N PHE A 186 0.31 17.38 2.42
CA PHE A 186 0.81 16.81 1.17
C PHE A 186 1.59 17.83 0.33
N GLY A 187 1.56 19.12 0.67
CA GLY A 187 2.22 20.21 -0.06
C GLY A 187 3.63 19.91 -0.58
N PRO A 188 4.57 19.33 0.23
CA PRO A 188 5.92 18.97 -0.24
C PRO A 188 5.97 17.87 -1.31
N LEU A 189 4.92 17.06 -1.42
CA LEU A 189 4.80 15.96 -2.37
C LEU A 189 3.97 16.35 -3.60
N ILE A 190 3.15 17.39 -3.51
CA ILE A 190 2.33 17.89 -4.61
C ILE A 190 3.19 18.69 -5.56
N ALA A 191 3.08 18.41 -6.86
CA ALA A 191 3.65 19.24 -7.89
C ALA A 191 3.01 20.63 -7.79
N GLY A 192 3.79 21.61 -7.35
CA GLY A 192 3.40 23.01 -7.41
C GLY A 192 2.87 23.32 -8.80
N SER A 193 1.75 24.05 -8.86
CA SER A 193 1.06 24.34 -10.11
C SER A 193 2.07 24.72 -11.20
N LYS A 194 2.07 24.01 -12.32
CA LYS A 194 2.80 24.44 -13.54
C LYS A 194 2.34 25.83 -14.02
N ALA A 195 1.29 26.38 -13.44
CA ALA A 195 0.98 27.80 -13.46
C ALA A 195 1.84 28.54 -12.40
N SER A 196 2.88 29.22 -12.88
CA SER A 196 3.59 30.34 -12.23
C SER A 196 4.47 30.05 -11.00
N GLY A 197 5.79 29.98 -11.25
CA GLY A 197 6.78 30.65 -10.40
C GLY A 197 7.22 29.98 -9.09
N GLY A 198 7.78 28.77 -9.15
CA GLY A 198 8.47 28.12 -8.02
C GLY A 198 9.98 28.02 -8.23
N GLY A 199 10.65 29.11 -8.59
CA GLY A 199 12.11 29.15 -8.71
C GLY A 199 12.76 29.18 -7.32
N ALA A 200 12.98 28.02 -6.72
CA ALA A 200 13.85 27.88 -5.55
C ALA A 200 15.33 28.05 -5.98
N GLY A 201 15.73 29.29 -6.27
CA GLY A 201 17.12 29.70 -6.27
C GLY A 201 17.44 30.29 -4.91
N GLY A 202 18.11 29.52 -4.05
CA GLY A 202 18.59 29.98 -2.76
C GLY A 202 19.56 31.16 -2.92
N ALA A 203 19.05 32.38 -2.86
CA ALA A 203 19.85 33.57 -2.69
C ALA A 203 20.29 33.64 -1.21
N GLY A 204 21.54 33.28 -0.97
CA GLY A 204 22.22 33.54 0.29
C GLY A 204 22.08 35.02 0.65
N LYS A 205 21.56 35.27 1.84
CA LYS A 205 21.62 36.56 2.53
C LYS A 205 23.06 37.05 2.57
N GLY A 206 23.30 38.25 2.03
CA GLY A 206 24.55 38.96 2.19
C GLY A 206 24.37 40.47 2.03
N GLY A 207 24.40 41.18 3.17
CA GLY A 207 24.88 42.56 3.29
C GLY A 207 23.99 43.67 2.72
N GLY A 208 23.63 44.64 3.57
CA GLY A 208 22.97 45.88 3.17
C GLY A 208 23.77 46.62 2.10
N ALA A 209 23.31 46.52 0.86
CA ALA A 209 23.67 47.40 -0.23
C ALA A 209 22.37 48.00 -0.77
N ALA A 210 22.30 49.32 -0.84
CA ALA A 210 21.16 50.02 -1.41
C ALA A 210 20.90 49.48 -2.82
N LEU A 211 19.68 48.99 -3.06
CA LEU A 211 19.23 48.44 -4.33
C LEU A 211 19.54 49.44 -5.46
N LYS A 212 20.49 49.10 -6.34
CA LYS A 212 20.81 49.92 -7.50
C LYS A 212 19.88 49.60 -8.65
N ARG A 213 19.50 50.63 -9.40
CA ARG A 213 18.62 50.52 -10.56
C ARG A 213 19.22 49.68 -11.68
N SER A 214 20.55 49.71 -11.85
CA SER A 214 21.31 48.93 -12.84
C SER A 214 21.37 47.44 -12.53
N GLU A 215 21.22 47.07 -11.25
CA GLU A 215 21.30 45.68 -10.80
C GLU A 215 19.93 44.98 -10.83
N MET A 216 18.84 45.71 -11.08
CA MET A 216 17.50 45.15 -11.18
C MET A 216 17.20 44.52 -12.54
N SER A 217 16.66 43.30 -12.53
CA SER A 217 16.03 42.66 -13.68
C SER A 217 14.75 43.40 -14.11
N SER A 218 14.25 43.13 -15.32
CA SER A 218 13.00 43.71 -15.83
C SER A 218 11.78 43.41 -14.94
N VAL A 219 11.77 42.26 -14.27
CA VAL A 219 10.71 41.85 -13.34
C VAL A 219 10.80 42.64 -12.04
N GLN A 220 11.99 42.72 -11.43
CA GLN A 220 12.21 43.48 -10.20
C GLN A 220 11.90 44.98 -10.37
N LYS A 221 12.18 45.54 -11.55
CA LYS A 221 11.81 46.93 -11.88
C LYS A 221 10.30 47.13 -11.85
N ARG A 222 9.55 46.19 -12.45
CA ARG A 222 8.09 46.25 -12.48
C ARG A 222 7.51 46.13 -11.08
N GLU A 223 7.94 45.12 -10.32
CA GLU A 223 7.49 44.91 -8.94
C GLU A 223 7.82 46.10 -8.02
N PHE A 224 8.99 46.71 -8.17
CA PHE A 224 9.37 47.88 -7.38
C PHE A 224 8.52 49.11 -7.75
N ILE A 225 8.26 49.35 -9.03
CA ILE A 225 7.41 50.46 -9.48
C ILE A 225 5.96 50.23 -9.04
N ASP A 226 5.46 49.00 -9.10
CA ASP A 226 4.10 48.67 -8.65
C ASP A 226 3.95 48.86 -7.13
N ALA A 227 4.97 48.52 -6.35
CA ALA A 227 4.94 48.62 -4.89
C ALA A 227 5.24 50.03 -4.35
N HIS A 228 6.13 50.79 -4.99
CA HIS A 228 6.68 52.05 -4.46
C HIS A 228 6.48 53.26 -5.37
N GLY A 229 5.96 53.05 -6.58
CA GLY A 229 5.77 54.09 -7.59
C GLY A 229 7.02 54.39 -8.40
N GLN A 230 6.80 54.97 -9.59
CA GLN A 230 7.86 55.32 -10.54
C GLN A 230 8.83 56.37 -9.97
N ASP A 231 8.35 57.31 -9.16
CA ASP A 231 9.18 58.36 -8.54
C ASP A 231 10.17 57.80 -7.53
N ALA A 232 9.79 56.76 -6.77
CA ALA A 232 10.70 56.08 -5.85
C ALA A 232 11.79 55.31 -6.63
N TYR A 233 11.41 54.70 -7.76
CA TYR A 233 12.35 53.98 -8.62
C TYR A 233 13.41 54.89 -9.24
N LEU A 234 13.04 56.12 -9.64
CA LEU A 234 13.98 57.10 -10.20
C LEU A 234 14.97 57.67 -9.18
N LYS A 235 14.64 57.60 -7.88
CA LYS A 235 15.51 58.03 -6.78
C LYS A 235 16.54 56.98 -6.37
N LEU A 236 16.42 55.75 -6.87
CA LEU A 236 17.41 54.71 -6.60
C LEU A 236 18.75 55.04 -7.27
N PRO A 237 19.88 54.75 -6.60
CA PRO A 237 21.20 54.92 -7.19
C PRO A 237 21.29 54.11 -8.49
N LYS A 238 21.96 54.68 -9.50
CA LYS A 238 22.06 54.04 -10.81
C LYS A 238 22.84 52.73 -10.71
#